data_AF-J4HWY8-F1
#
_entry.id   AF-J4HWY8-F1
#
_cell.length_a   1.000
_cell.length_b   1.000
_cell.length_c   1.000
_cell.angle_alpha   90.00
_cell.angle_beta   90.00
_cell.angle_gamma   90.00
#
_symmetry.space_group_name_H-M   'P 1'
#
loop_
_entity.id
_entity.type
_entity.pdbx_description
1 polymer ?
#
loop_
_entity_poly.entity_id
_entity_poly.type
_entity_poly.pdbx_seq_one_letter_code
_entity_poly.pdbx_strand_id
1 'polypeptide(L)'
;MSLQYLPHVLYSLALTSISMHLLRQRKDAEAERAQLAAQISILDSTAHKMRAGEIIPERELNRLLKLAQSQRQLVEEAEPVQTDPIGWREVLLGRKASEVESAKAAEWDRRELESVQKEVQASS
;
A
#
# COMPACT_ATOMS: atom_id res chain seq x y z
N MET A 1 -5.62 -22.13 -39.66
CA MET A 1 -4.19 -21.76 -39.54
C MET A 1 -4.04 -20.57 -38.59
N SER A 2 -4.39 -20.71 -37.30
CA SER A 2 -4.31 -19.63 -36.29
C SER A 2 -3.55 -20.03 -35.03
N LEU A 3 -3.23 -21.33 -34.85
CA LEU A 3 -2.53 -21.84 -33.67
C LEU A 3 -1.01 -21.60 -33.67
N GLN A 4 -0.41 -21.15 -34.78
CA GLN A 4 1.04 -20.90 -34.87
C GLN A 4 1.50 -19.66 -34.08
N TYR A 5 0.61 -18.67 -33.87
CA TYR A 5 0.94 -17.42 -33.16
C TYR A 5 0.56 -17.45 -31.67
N LEU A 6 -0.26 -18.42 -31.27
CA LEU A 6 -0.69 -18.62 -29.88
C LEU A 6 0.49 -18.73 -28.89
N PRO A 7 1.56 -19.50 -29.16
CA PRO A 7 2.70 -19.56 -28.24
C PRO A 7 3.40 -18.20 -28.13
N HIS A 8 3.50 -17.43 -29.22
CA HIS A 8 4.17 -16.13 -29.20
C HIS A 8 3.41 -15.10 -28.36
N VAL A 9 2.08 -15.08 -28.47
CA VAL A 9 1.21 -14.24 -27.64
C VAL A 9 1.32 -14.64 -26.17
N LEU A 10 1.26 -15.94 -25.86
CA LEU A 10 1.41 -16.44 -24.49
C LEU A 10 2.78 -16.08 -23.89
N TYR A 11 3.87 -16.22 -24.64
CA TYR A 11 5.19 -15.85 -24.17
C TYR A 11 5.33 -14.34 -23.94
N SER A 12 4.82 -13.51 -24.84
CA SER A 12 4.82 -12.05 -24.63
C SER A 12 4.01 -11.64 -23.41
N LEU A 13 2.86 -12.29 -23.18
CA LEU A 13 2.02 -12.02 -22.02
C LEU A 13 2.68 -12.48 -20.72
N ALA A 14 3.26 -13.69 -20.70
CA ALA A 14 3.99 -14.18 -19.55
C ALA A 14 5.19 -13.27 -19.21
N LEU A 15 5.94 -12.83 -20.23
CA LEU A 15 7.08 -11.95 -20.06
C LEU A 15 6.67 -10.59 -19.48
N THR A 16 5.62 -9.97 -20.03
CA THR A 16 5.11 -8.69 -19.52
C THR A 16 4.53 -8.82 -18.11
N SER A 17 3.80 -9.90 -17.83
CA SER A 17 3.25 -10.19 -16.50
C SER A 17 4.36 -10.33 -15.45
N ILE A 18 5.38 -11.15 -15.73
CA ILE A 18 6.53 -11.34 -14.82
C ILE A 18 7.31 -10.03 -14.66
N SER A 19 7.53 -9.29 -15.75
CA SER A 19 8.23 -8.01 -15.69
C SER A 19 7.50 -6.99 -14.82
N MET A 20 6.18 -6.89 -14.96
CA MET A 20 5.36 -6.00 -14.14
C MET A 20 5.33 -6.44 -12.68
N HIS A 21 5.27 -7.75 -12.43
CA HIS A 21 5.30 -8.31 -11.08
C HIS A 21 6.62 -7.99 -10.37
N LEU A 22 7.77 -8.20 -11.03
CA LEU A 22 9.09 -7.87 -10.50
C LEU A 22 9.27 -6.37 -10.24
N LEU A 23 8.74 -5.54 -11.15
CA LEU A 23 8.77 -4.08 -10.97
C LEU A 23 7.99 -3.67 -9.72
N ARG A 24 6.81 -4.26 -9.51
CA ARG A 24 6.00 -4.01 -8.32
C ARG A 24 6.70 -4.48 -7.05
N GLN A 25 7.22 -5.70 -7.03
CA GLN A 25 7.99 -6.21 -5.88
C GLN A 25 9.17 -5.30 -5.51
N ARG A 26 9.89 -4.79 -6.51
CA ARG A 26 10.98 -3.84 -6.26
C ARG A 26 10.48 -2.55 -5.64
N LYS A 27 9.34 -2.02 -6.10
CA LYS A 27 8.75 -0.78 -5.57
C LYS A 27 8.26 -0.96 -4.13
N ASP A 28 7.63 -2.09 -3.84
CA ASP A 28 7.18 -2.43 -2.50
C ASP A 28 8.38 -2.54 -1.54
N ALA A 29 9.45 -3.23 -1.96
CA ALA A 29 10.69 -3.32 -1.18
C ALA A 29 11.38 -1.96 -0.98
N GLU A 30 11.35 -1.05 -1.98
CA GLU A 30 11.86 0.32 -1.85
C GLU A 30 11.03 1.11 -0.82
N ALA A 31 9.71 0.97 -0.82
CA ALA A 31 8.81 1.62 0.14
C ALA A 31 9.02 1.10 1.58
N GLU A 32 9.09 -0.22 1.77
CA GLU A 32 9.38 -0.84 3.07
C GLU A 32 10.73 -0.35 3.63
N ARG A 33 11.77 -0.28 2.79
CA ARG A 33 13.08 0.23 3.21
C ARG A 33 13.03 1.69 3.63
N ALA A 34 12.33 2.55 2.88
CA ALA A 34 12.18 3.95 3.23
C ALA A 34 11.45 4.13 4.55
N GLN A 35 10.42 3.31 4.78
CA GLN A 35 9.65 3.31 6.01
C GLN A 35 10.49 2.86 7.23
N LEU A 36 11.24 1.76 7.11
CA LEU A 36 12.14 1.30 8.17
C LEU A 36 13.21 2.35 8.48
N ALA A 37 13.77 3.01 7.46
CA ALA A 37 14.73 4.08 7.65
C ALA A 37 14.14 5.26 8.44
N ALA A 38 12.88 5.64 8.17
CA ALA A 38 12.18 6.67 8.93
C ALA A 38 11.96 6.25 10.40
N GLN A 39 11.55 5.01 10.65
CA GLN A 39 11.38 4.48 12.01
C GLN A 39 12.71 4.47 12.78
N ILE A 40 13.79 4.03 12.14
CA ILE A 40 15.14 4.04 12.72
C ILE A 40 15.54 5.47 13.07
N SER A 41 15.31 6.44 12.19
CA SER A 41 15.64 7.85 12.45
C SER A 41 14.88 8.41 13.65
N ILE A 42 13.59 8.08 13.79
CA ILE A 42 12.79 8.50 14.95
C ILE A 42 13.35 7.87 16.23
N LEU A 43 13.56 6.56 16.22
CA LEU A 43 14.08 5.83 17.38
C LEU A 43 15.48 6.32 17.78
N ASP A 44 16.37 6.55 16.82
CA ASP A 44 17.72 7.06 17.09
C ASP A 44 17.68 8.47 17.67
N SER A 45 16.80 9.34 17.15
CA SER A 45 16.61 10.68 17.73
C SER A 45 16.09 10.63 19.17
N THR A 46 15.19 9.69 19.50
CA THR A 46 14.71 9.50 20.88
C THR A 46 15.80 8.92 21.78
N ALA A 47 16.56 7.94 21.29
CA ALA A 47 17.67 7.35 22.03
C ALA A 47 18.77 8.38 22.32
N HIS A 48 19.05 9.28 21.35
CA HIS A 48 20.01 10.36 21.53
C HIS A 48 19.59 11.32 22.65
N LYS A 49 18.32 11.76 22.65
CA LYS A 49 17.76 12.63 23.69
C LYS A 49 17.79 11.99 25.08
N MET A 50 17.45 10.69 25.17
CA MET A 50 17.54 9.95 26.43
C MET A 50 18.98 9.85 26.95
N ARG A 51 19.97 9.61 26.08
CA ARG A 51 21.39 9.59 26.45
C ARG A 51 21.92 10.96 26.87
N ALA A 52 21.37 12.05 26.30
CA ALA A 52 21.70 13.42 26.68
C ALA A 52 21.14 13.82 28.06
N GLY A 53 20.36 12.96 28.71
CA GLY A 53 19.77 13.23 30.02
C GLY A 53 18.53 14.12 29.97
N GLU A 54 17.96 14.36 28.78
CA GLU A 54 16.66 15.04 28.66
C GLU A 54 15.55 14.15 29.21
N ILE A 55 14.79 14.67 30.16
CA ILE A 55 13.59 14.01 30.69
C ILE A 55 12.47 14.22 29.68
N ILE A 56 12.30 13.25 28.78
CA ILE A 56 11.17 13.24 27.84
C ILE A 56 9.92 12.80 28.60
N PRO A 57 8.85 13.60 28.64
CA PRO A 57 7.60 13.18 29.26
C PRO A 57 7.05 11.94 28.54
N GLU A 58 6.62 10.93 29.31
CA GLU A 58 6.15 9.63 28.78
C GLU A 58 5.03 9.77 27.74
N ARG A 59 4.24 10.84 27.81
CA ARG A 59 3.19 11.16 26.83
C ARG A 59 3.75 11.42 25.42
N GLU A 60 4.88 12.10 25.34
CA GLU A 60 5.52 12.45 24.08
C GLU A 60 6.26 11.25 23.49
N LEU A 61 6.88 10.45 24.34
CA LEU A 61 7.51 9.18 23.96
C LEU A 61 6.46 8.17 23.43
N ASN A 62 5.31 8.05 24.11
CA ASN A 62 4.19 7.25 23.61
C ASN A 62 3.63 7.76 22.28
N ARG A 63 3.59 9.08 22.06
CA ARG A 63 3.16 9.66 20.79
C ARG A 63 4.12 9.31 19.65
N LEU A 64 5.43 9.37 19.89
CA LEU A 64 6.46 9.03 18.91
C LEU A 64 6.45 7.53 18.60
N LEU A 65 6.29 6.67 19.61
CA LEU A 65 6.13 5.23 19.41
C LEU A 65 4.86 4.90 18.63
N LYS A 66 3.73 5.57 18.92
CA LYS A 66 2.50 5.44 18.14
C LYS A 66 2.67 5.93 16.70
N LEU A 67 3.46 6.97 16.45
CA LEU A 67 3.75 7.42 15.08
C LEU A 67 4.61 6.40 14.31
N ALA A 68 5.61 5.80 14.96
CA ALA A 68 6.41 4.73 14.37
C ALA A 68 5.58 3.46 14.11
N GLN A 69 4.68 3.09 15.04
CA GLN A 69 3.78 1.93 14.89
C GLN A 69 2.63 2.17 13.91
N SER A 70 2.03 3.36 13.88
CA SER A 70 0.97 3.67 12.91
C SER A 70 1.47 3.66 11.48
N GLN A 71 2.73 4.06 11.24
CA GLN A 71 3.35 3.83 9.94
C GLN A 71 3.37 2.34 9.60
N ARG A 72 3.79 1.47 10.52
CA ARG A 72 3.77 0.01 10.31
C ARG A 72 2.36 -0.52 10.05
N GLN A 73 1.37 -0.03 10.79
CA GLN A 73 -0.01 -0.47 10.65
C GLN A 73 -0.65 -0.02 9.33
N LEU A 74 -0.27 1.12 8.76
CA LEU A 74 -0.68 1.50 7.40
C LEU A 74 -0.16 0.53 6.32
N VAL A 75 0.92 -0.19 6.58
CA VAL A 75 1.46 -1.22 5.68
C VAL A 75 0.87 -2.60 5.95
N GLU A 76 0.49 -2.91 7.19
CA GLU A 76 -0.26 -4.15 7.53
C GLU A 76 -1.76 -4.04 7.19
N GLU A 77 -2.35 -2.84 7.19
CA GLU A 77 -3.73 -2.55 6.75
C GLU A 77 -3.86 -2.38 5.24
N ALA A 78 -2.73 -2.26 4.51
CA ALA A 78 -2.72 -2.62 3.11
C ALA A 78 -2.99 -4.13 3.06
N GLU A 79 -4.26 -4.47 2.86
CA GLU A 79 -4.85 -5.80 3.08
C GLU A 79 -3.87 -6.95 2.79
N PRO A 80 -3.85 -8.02 3.61
CA PRO A 80 -3.13 -9.23 3.24
C PRO A 80 -3.66 -9.61 1.86
N VAL A 81 -2.79 -9.54 0.85
CA VAL A 81 -3.09 -10.02 -0.48
C VAL A 81 -3.52 -11.46 -0.27
N GLN A 82 -4.84 -11.70 -0.31
CA GLN A 82 -5.41 -13.03 -0.13
C GLN A 82 -4.63 -13.93 -1.08
N THR A 83 -3.82 -14.82 -0.50
CA THR A 83 -3.05 -15.83 -1.23
C THR A 83 -3.99 -16.97 -1.59
N ASP A 84 -5.16 -16.63 -2.13
CA ASP A 84 -5.92 -17.60 -2.88
C ASP A 84 -5.09 -17.92 -4.13
N PRO A 85 -5.00 -19.21 -4.52
CA PRO A 85 -4.26 -19.61 -5.69
C PRO A 85 -4.83 -18.87 -6.90
N ILE A 86 -4.06 -17.90 -7.41
CA ILE A 86 -4.45 -17.02 -8.50
C ILE A 86 -4.88 -17.89 -9.69
N GLY A 87 -6.16 -17.79 -10.06
CA GLY A 87 -6.68 -18.52 -11.19
C GLY A 87 -6.11 -17.95 -12.49
N TRP A 88 -5.80 -18.80 -13.48
CA TRP A 88 -5.34 -18.36 -14.81
C TRP A 88 -6.23 -17.29 -15.46
N ARG A 89 -7.51 -17.27 -15.09
CA ARG A 89 -8.49 -16.26 -15.51
C ARG A 89 -8.21 -14.87 -14.92
N GLU A 90 -7.74 -14.78 -13.68
CA GLU A 90 -7.41 -13.52 -12.99
C GLU A 90 -6.08 -12.94 -13.49
N VAL A 91 -5.14 -13.81 -13.89
CA VAL A 91 -3.90 -13.39 -14.57
C VAL A 91 -4.20 -12.73 -15.92
N LEU A 92 -5.19 -13.26 -16.65
CA LEU A 92 -5.54 -12.81 -18.01
C LEU A 92 -6.50 -11.61 -18.03
N LEU A 93 -7.50 -11.57 -17.14
CA LEU A 93 -8.53 -10.53 -17.14
C LEU A 93 -8.35 -9.48 -16.02
N GLY A 94 -7.33 -9.63 -15.19
CA GLY A 94 -7.20 -8.87 -13.95
C GLY A 94 -8.10 -9.42 -12.84
N ARG A 95 -7.72 -9.18 -11.58
CA ARG A 95 -8.52 -9.56 -10.42
C ARG A 95 -9.81 -8.74 -10.46
N LYS A 96 -10.97 -9.42 -10.54
CA LYS A 96 -12.24 -8.75 -10.25
C LYS A 96 -12.17 -8.38 -8.77
N ALA A 97 -12.24 -7.08 -8.47
CA ALA A 97 -12.38 -6.62 -7.10
C ALA A 97 -13.52 -7.43 -6.46
N SER A 98 -13.24 -8.07 -5.32
CA SER A 98 -14.26 -8.83 -4.61
C SER A 98 -15.49 -7.94 -4.37
N GLU A 99 -16.69 -8.49 -4.26
CA GLU A 99 -17.89 -7.67 -3.98
C GLU A 99 -17.69 -6.76 -2.76
N VAL A 100 -16.86 -7.18 -1.80
CA VAL A 100 -16.44 -6.41 -0.64
C VAL A 100 -15.53 -5.23 -1.02
N GLU A 101 -14.54 -5.41 -1.88
CA GLU A 101 -13.67 -4.33 -2.37
C GLU A 101 -14.45 -3.34 -3.26
N SER A 102 -15.37 -3.83 -4.10
CA SER A 102 -16.22 -2.98 -4.93
C SER A 102 -17.23 -2.19 -4.09
N ALA A 103 -17.78 -2.77 -3.03
CA ALA A 103 -18.66 -2.08 -2.10
C ALA A 103 -17.89 -1.00 -1.30
N LYS A 104 -16.71 -1.33 -0.79
CA LYS A 104 -15.83 -0.35 -0.11
C LYS A 104 -15.44 0.80 -1.04
N ALA A 105 -15.09 0.53 -2.30
CA ALA A 105 -14.76 1.57 -3.27
C ALA A 105 -15.96 2.50 -3.55
N ALA A 106 -17.17 1.95 -3.71
CA ALA A 106 -18.38 2.75 -3.91
C ALA A 106 -18.74 3.62 -2.69
N GLU A 107 -18.45 3.14 -1.46
CA GLU A 107 -18.62 3.94 -0.24
C GLU A 107 -17.62 5.10 -0.16
N TRP A 108 -16.38 4.89 -0.62
CA TRP A 108 -15.36 5.95 -0.70
C TRP A 108 -15.71 7.01 -1.75
N ASP A 109 -16.11 6.61 -2.95
CA ASP A 109 -16.53 7.54 -4.01
C ASP A 109 -17.70 8.43 -3.56
N ARG A 110 -18.64 7.86 -2.79
CA ARG A 110 -19.77 8.63 -2.25
C ARG A 110 -19.32 9.69 -1.25
N ARG A 111 -18.34 9.38 -0.39
CA ARG A 111 -17.81 10.33 0.60
C ARG A 111 -17.03 11.46 -0.07
N GLU A 112 -16.30 11.18 -1.15
CA GLU A 112 -15.59 12.20 -1.92
C GLU A 112 -16.56 13.16 -2.63
N LEU A 113 -17.65 12.65 -3.21
CA LEU A 113 -18.68 13.51 -3.80
C LEU A 113 -19.33 14.43 -2.76
N GLU A 114 -19.58 13.91 -1.56
CA GLU A 114 -20.13 14.70 -0.45
C GLU A 114 -19.14 15.75 0.07
N SER A 115 -17.83 15.47 0.08
CA SER A 115 -16.82 16.48 0.45
C SER A 115 -16.68 17.56 -0.61
N VAL A 116 -16.65 17.19 -1.90
CA VAL A 116 -16.59 18.16 -3.00
C VAL A 116 -17.83 19.07 -3.00
N GLN A 117 -19.01 18.52 -2.74
CA GLN A 117 -20.24 19.31 -2.66
C GLN A 117 -20.21 20.33 -1.51
N LYS A 118 -19.65 19.96 -0.36
CA LYS A 118 -19.48 20.88 0.78
C LYS A 118 -18.46 21.98 0.50
N GLU A 119 -17.37 21.67 -0.20
CA GLU A 119 -16.37 22.67 -0.61
C GLU A 119 -16.94 23.67 -1.61
N VAL A 120 -17.76 23.20 -2.57
CA VAL A 120 -18.45 24.06 -3.55
C VAL A 120 -19.47 24.96 -2.87
N GLN A 121 -20.23 24.45 -1.88
CA GLN A 121 -21.19 25.26 -1.11
C GLN A 121 -20.52 26.22 -0.12
N ALA A 122 -19.35 25.89 0.42
CA ALA A 122 -18.60 26.78 1.31
C ALA A 122 -17.83 27.88 0.57
N SER A 123 -17.64 27.73 -0.75
CA SER A 123 -16.95 28.71 -1.62
C SER A 123 -17.92 29.64 -2.39
N SER A 124 -19.23 29.56 -2.13
CA SER A 124 -20.25 30.53 -2.58
C SER A 124 -20.77 31.35 -1.41
#